data_AF-A0AAP0R2K0-F1
#
_entry.id   AF-A0AAP0R2K0-F1
#
_cell.length_a   1.000
_cell.length_b   1.000
_cell.length_c   1.000
_cell.angle_alpha   90.00
_cell.angle_beta   90.00
_cell.angle_gamma   90.00
#
_symmetry.space_group_name_H-M   'P 1'
#
loop_
_entity.id
_entity.type
_entity.pdbx_description
1 polymer ?
#
loop_
_entity_poly.entity_id
_entity_poly.type
_entity_poly.pdbx_seq_one_letter_code
_entity_poly.pdbx_strand_id
1 'polypeptide(L)'
;MAQAGLLGILIAFLGICLSSADGKPAPVLPAAAREFLEAHNLARAAVGVAPLKWSEKLGNGTNRVVRFQRNKMGCQFANLTSGKYGANQLWGSGMAVTPRMAVDAWVNEKTFYNHADNSCAPNHRCGVYKQVVWRKSLELGCAQATCVKQQVTLTVCFYDPPGNIIDSLTVCGTIICPVINGKPVRLCLQEGSQSSPLILLDLPLNTSAFSSLIKHGMIRMVFECKCDSAGSKEPLLSNPQWVMYCNGLKMGLARRRELSWKDEWLLEMTRTVSAGAGFLPDKGSGGHKYLRGQFEKVPGSGSDHSQAYHLIDPSDSFGQELSVFFLRH
;
A
#
# COMPACT_ATOMS: atom_id res chain seq x y z
N MET A 1 52.60 66.23 20.38
CA MET A 1 52.89 66.41 18.94
C MET A 1 53.29 65.06 18.36
N ALA A 2 52.60 64.63 17.30
CA ALA A 2 52.95 63.66 16.25
C ALA A 2 53.48 62.25 16.65
N GLN A 3 52.71 61.18 16.37
CA GLN A 3 52.93 60.18 15.28
C GLN A 3 53.90 59.05 15.68
N ALA A 4 53.76 57.78 15.33
CA ALA A 4 52.85 57.02 14.47
C ALA A 4 52.83 55.55 14.95
N GLY A 5 51.77 54.83 14.65
CA GLY A 5 51.55 53.45 15.07
C GLY A 5 52.41 52.40 14.36
N LEU A 6 52.57 51.26 15.03
CA LEU A 6 52.92 49.99 14.41
C LEU A 6 51.93 48.93 14.92
N LEU A 7 51.07 48.45 14.02
CA LEU A 7 50.12 47.37 14.27
C LEU A 7 50.89 46.05 14.17
N GLY A 8 51.14 45.38 15.29
CA GLY A 8 51.74 44.05 15.33
C GLY A 8 50.72 42.97 14.93
N ILE A 9 50.95 42.29 13.80
CA ILE A 9 50.13 41.18 13.33
C ILE A 9 50.52 39.93 14.14
N LEU A 10 49.61 39.45 14.99
CA LEU A 10 49.68 38.13 15.62
C LEU A 10 49.26 37.06 14.59
N ILE A 11 50.23 36.30 14.07
CA ILE A 11 49.96 35.09 13.28
C ILE A 11 49.77 33.93 14.27
N ALA A 12 48.51 33.58 14.54
CA ALA A 12 48.18 32.34 15.24
C ALA A 12 48.25 31.17 14.25
N PHE A 13 49.29 30.33 14.39
CA PHE A 13 49.37 29.04 13.69
C PHE A 13 48.31 28.09 14.24
N LEU A 14 47.15 28.01 13.60
CA LEU A 14 46.22 26.90 13.78
C LEU A 14 46.80 25.67 13.06
N GLY A 15 47.35 24.74 13.84
CA GLY A 15 47.74 23.43 13.36
C GLY A 15 46.52 22.69 12.79
N ILE A 16 46.49 22.53 11.46
CA ILE A 16 45.53 21.68 10.77
C ILE A 16 45.97 20.23 11.02
N CYS A 17 45.28 19.53 11.92
CA CYS A 17 45.34 18.07 11.96
C CYS A 17 44.70 17.52 10.68
N LEU A 18 45.53 17.20 9.69
CA LEU A 18 45.14 16.37 8.54
C LEU A 18 44.90 14.95 9.05
N SER A 19 43.66 14.65 9.43
CA SER A 19 43.22 13.27 9.59
C SER A 19 43.14 12.64 8.21
N SER A 20 44.13 11.81 7.86
CA SER A 20 44.09 10.95 6.69
C SER A 20 42.92 9.97 6.83
N ALA A 21 41.80 10.27 6.17
CA ALA A 21 40.77 9.28 5.94
C ALA A 21 41.32 8.28 4.90
N ASP A 22 41.55 7.03 5.32
CA ASP A 22 41.76 5.89 4.43
C ASP A 22 40.49 5.65 3.60
N GLY A 23 40.32 6.45 2.56
CA GLY A 23 39.21 6.36 1.63
C GLY A 23 39.49 5.33 0.56
N LYS A 24 39.13 4.06 0.80
CA LYS A 24 38.87 3.15 -0.33
C LYS A 24 37.84 3.83 -1.24
N PRO A 25 38.11 4.02 -2.55
CA PRO A 25 37.13 4.58 -3.46
C PRO A 25 35.84 3.75 -3.38
N ALA A 26 34.70 4.42 -3.25
CA ALA A 26 33.42 3.74 -3.32
C ALA A 26 33.35 2.93 -4.62
N PRO A 27 32.83 1.69 -4.62
CA PRO A 27 32.71 0.89 -5.83
C PRO A 27 31.93 1.65 -6.90
N VAL A 28 32.48 1.74 -8.11
CA VAL A 28 31.78 2.33 -9.26
C VAL A 28 30.62 1.41 -9.65
N LEU A 29 29.41 1.96 -9.72
CA LEU A 29 28.22 1.20 -10.09
C LEU A 29 28.30 0.68 -11.53
N PRO A 30 27.80 -0.53 -11.82
CA PRO A 30 27.64 -1.03 -13.19
C PRO A 30 26.79 -0.07 -14.04
N ALA A 31 27.06 0.00 -15.35
CA ALA A 31 26.37 0.92 -16.26
C ALA A 31 24.83 0.81 -16.19
N ALA A 32 24.29 -0.41 -16.19
CA ALA A 32 22.84 -0.62 -16.08
C ALA A 32 22.27 -0.14 -14.73
N ALA A 33 22.99 -0.37 -13.62
CA ALA A 33 22.58 0.12 -12.30
C ALA A 33 22.55 1.64 -12.25
N ARG A 34 23.56 2.29 -12.86
CA ARG A 34 23.64 3.74 -13.00
C ARG A 34 22.48 4.30 -13.82
N GLU A 35 22.14 3.69 -14.96
CA GLU A 35 21.02 4.13 -15.80
C GLU A 35 19.66 4.02 -15.08
N PHE A 36 19.42 2.91 -14.36
CA PHE A 36 18.24 2.79 -13.49
C PHE A 36 18.21 3.93 -12.47
N LEU A 37 19.29 4.09 -11.71
CA LEU A 37 19.35 5.06 -10.62
C LEU A 37 19.17 6.51 -11.12
N GLU A 38 19.84 6.89 -12.20
CA GLU A 38 19.75 8.21 -12.81
C GLU A 38 18.34 8.51 -13.31
N ALA A 39 17.66 7.55 -13.95
CA ALA A 39 16.30 7.74 -14.43
C ALA A 39 15.29 7.93 -13.28
N HIS A 40 15.41 7.15 -12.20
CA HIS A 40 14.58 7.35 -11.02
C HIS A 40 14.84 8.71 -10.37
N ASN A 41 16.11 9.07 -10.20
CA ASN A 41 16.48 10.31 -9.52
C ASN A 41 16.12 11.56 -10.33
N LEU A 42 16.13 11.48 -11.66
CA LEU A 42 15.59 12.53 -12.52
C LEU A 42 14.09 12.73 -12.30
N ALA A 43 13.31 11.64 -12.26
CA ALA A 43 11.87 11.71 -12.01
C ALA A 43 11.54 12.22 -10.61
N ARG A 44 12.32 11.83 -9.60
CA ARG A 44 12.15 12.29 -8.20
C ARG A 44 12.50 13.75 -8.01
N ALA A 45 13.56 14.23 -8.67
CA ALA A 45 13.94 15.64 -8.67
C ALA A 45 12.83 16.52 -9.26
N ALA A 46 12.17 16.06 -10.32
CA ALA A 46 11.06 16.79 -10.97
C ALA A 46 9.86 17.04 -10.04
N VAL A 47 9.71 16.28 -8.95
CA VAL A 47 8.63 16.42 -7.97
C VAL A 47 9.12 16.78 -6.56
N GLY A 48 10.39 17.21 -6.44
CA GLY A 48 10.95 17.69 -5.17
C GLY A 48 11.14 16.60 -4.10
N VAL A 49 11.40 15.35 -4.52
CA VAL A 49 11.66 14.22 -3.62
C VAL A 49 13.15 13.86 -3.64
N ALA A 50 13.70 13.54 -2.46
CA ALA A 50 15.13 13.21 -2.30
C ALA A 50 15.56 12.02 -3.17
N PRO A 51 16.79 12.00 -3.71
CA PRO A 51 17.25 10.92 -4.58
C PRO A 51 17.38 9.60 -3.83
N LEU A 52 17.14 8.49 -4.55
CA LEU A 52 17.45 7.14 -4.10
C LEU A 52 18.97 6.89 -4.16
N LYS A 53 19.42 5.97 -3.31
CA LYS A 53 20.77 5.40 -3.35
C LYS A 53 20.70 3.96 -3.87
N TRP A 54 21.71 3.53 -4.63
CA TRP A 54 21.78 2.14 -5.05
C TRP A 54 22.14 1.23 -3.87
N SER A 55 21.48 0.08 -3.79
CA SER A 55 21.70 -0.95 -2.79
C SER A 55 22.07 -2.26 -3.47
N GLU A 56 23.32 -2.69 -3.28
CA GLU A 56 23.81 -3.98 -3.81
C GLU A 56 22.99 -5.16 -3.32
N LYS A 57 22.46 -5.07 -2.09
CA LYS A 57 21.56 -6.07 -1.52
C LYS A 57 20.28 -6.20 -2.34
N LEU A 58 19.63 -5.08 -2.68
CA LEU A 58 18.41 -5.06 -3.48
C LEU A 58 18.70 -5.47 -4.94
N GLY A 59 19.83 -5.04 -5.52
CA GLY A 59 20.27 -5.44 -6.85
C GLY A 59 20.50 -6.95 -6.95
N ASN A 60 21.13 -7.55 -5.94
CA ASN A 60 21.29 -8.99 -5.87
C ASN A 60 19.95 -9.73 -5.69
N GLY A 61 19.03 -9.17 -4.90
CA GLY A 61 17.67 -9.71 -4.73
C GLY A 61 16.90 -9.76 -6.03
N THR A 62 16.82 -8.64 -6.76
CA THR A 62 16.13 -8.56 -8.05
C THR A 62 16.80 -9.45 -9.11
N ASN A 63 18.13 -9.54 -9.12
CA ASN A 63 18.87 -10.42 -10.03
C ASN A 63 18.50 -11.91 -9.82
N ARG A 64 18.32 -12.35 -8.57
CA ARG A 64 17.84 -13.72 -8.28
C ARG A 64 16.42 -13.94 -8.82
N VAL A 65 15.52 -12.97 -8.64
CA VAL A 65 14.13 -13.05 -9.12
C VAL A 65 14.08 -13.15 -10.64
N VAL A 66 14.73 -12.23 -11.37
CA VAL A 66 14.66 -12.24 -12.84
C VAL A 66 15.33 -13.47 -13.45
N ARG A 67 16.41 -13.99 -12.84
CA ARG A 67 17.04 -15.25 -13.26
C ARG A 67 16.13 -16.44 -13.03
N PHE A 68 15.43 -16.49 -11.89
CA PHE A 68 14.47 -17.55 -11.61
C PHE A 68 13.31 -17.51 -12.62
N GLN A 69 12.73 -16.33 -12.86
CA GLN A 69 11.65 -16.18 -13.85
C GLN A 69 12.11 -16.59 -15.24
N ARG A 70 13.30 -16.18 -15.67
CA ARG A 70 13.87 -16.58 -16.97
C ARG A 70 14.06 -18.08 -17.09
N ASN A 71 14.68 -18.71 -16.10
CA ASN A 71 15.12 -20.10 -16.20
C ASN A 71 14.00 -21.11 -15.93
N LYS A 72 12.98 -20.74 -15.13
CA LYS A 72 11.96 -21.67 -14.62
C LYS A 72 10.53 -21.30 -15.00
N MET A 73 10.25 -20.02 -15.24
CA MET A 73 8.88 -19.50 -15.41
C MET A 73 8.65 -18.83 -16.76
N GLY A 74 9.58 -18.94 -17.72
CA GLY A 74 9.42 -18.34 -19.06
C GLY A 74 9.30 -16.81 -19.03
N CYS A 75 10.00 -16.15 -18.11
CA CYS A 75 9.93 -14.71 -17.84
C CYS A 75 8.56 -14.18 -17.38
N GLN A 76 7.59 -15.01 -16.96
CA GLN A 76 6.34 -14.55 -16.31
C GLN A 76 6.57 -13.45 -15.26
N PHE A 77 5.57 -12.62 -14.98
CA PHE A 77 5.65 -11.70 -13.84
C PHE A 77 5.90 -12.50 -12.55
N ALA A 78 6.77 -11.96 -11.71
CA ALA A 78 7.07 -12.57 -10.42
C ALA A 78 5.93 -12.29 -9.44
N ASN A 79 5.64 -13.25 -8.58
CA ASN A 79 4.81 -13.00 -7.40
C ASN A 79 5.66 -12.24 -6.36
N LEU A 80 5.39 -10.94 -6.23
CA LEU A 80 6.12 -10.03 -5.34
C LEU A 80 5.29 -9.62 -4.11
N THR A 81 4.09 -10.19 -3.95
CA THR A 81 3.06 -9.77 -2.99
C THR A 81 3.42 -10.03 -1.52
N SER A 82 4.32 -10.98 -1.25
CA SER A 82 4.83 -11.30 0.09
C SER A 82 6.24 -10.73 0.35
N GLY A 83 6.72 -9.84 -0.52
CA GLY A 83 8.06 -9.27 -0.42
C GLY A 83 8.18 -8.20 0.68
N LYS A 84 9.32 -8.16 1.36
CA LYS A 84 9.67 -7.09 2.32
C LYS A 84 9.87 -5.72 1.66
N TYR A 85 10.12 -5.70 0.35
CA TYR A 85 10.50 -4.50 -0.41
C TYR A 85 9.35 -4.05 -1.30
N GLY A 86 9.31 -2.75 -1.59
CA GLY A 86 8.45 -2.21 -2.65
C GLY A 86 8.97 -2.72 -3.98
N ALA A 87 8.10 -2.88 -4.99
CA ALA A 87 8.54 -3.44 -6.25
C ALA A 87 7.79 -2.91 -7.46
N ASN A 88 8.55 -2.69 -8.55
CA ASN A 88 8.01 -2.49 -9.88
C ASN A 88 8.51 -3.61 -10.80
N GLN A 89 7.65 -4.03 -11.74
CA GLN A 89 8.04 -4.96 -12.80
C GLN A 89 7.51 -4.47 -14.15
N LEU A 90 8.26 -4.78 -15.21
CA LEU A 90 7.90 -4.44 -16.58
C LEU A 90 8.28 -5.58 -17.51
N TRP A 91 7.40 -5.81 -18.47
CA TRP A 91 7.67 -6.60 -19.66
C TRP A 91 7.80 -5.68 -20.85
N GLY A 92 8.87 -5.87 -21.63
CA GLY A 92 8.91 -5.37 -23.00
C GLY A 92 9.17 -6.50 -23.97
N SER A 93 8.46 -6.46 -25.09
CA SER A 93 8.54 -7.42 -26.18
C SER A 93 8.90 -6.70 -27.49
N GLY A 94 9.47 -7.44 -28.45
CA GLY A 94 9.71 -6.93 -29.80
C GLY A 94 10.87 -5.95 -29.97
N MET A 95 11.52 -5.51 -28.88
CA MET A 95 12.74 -4.70 -28.94
C MET A 95 13.59 -4.85 -27.67
N ALA A 96 14.87 -4.48 -27.76
CA ALA A 96 15.74 -4.39 -26.61
C ALA A 96 15.25 -3.30 -25.65
N VAL A 97 15.03 -3.65 -24.38
CA VAL A 97 14.59 -2.71 -23.34
C VAL A 97 15.78 -2.28 -22.51
N THR A 98 16.19 -1.02 -22.63
CA THR A 98 17.22 -0.44 -21.77
C THR A 98 16.66 -0.20 -20.35
N PRO A 99 17.54 -0.14 -19.32
CA PRO A 99 17.16 0.28 -17.98
C PRO A 99 16.35 1.59 -17.96
N ARG A 100 16.83 2.61 -18.69
CA ARG A 100 16.15 3.91 -18.76
C ARG A 100 14.76 3.81 -19.39
N MET A 101 14.60 3.06 -20.48
CA MET A 101 13.27 2.87 -21.11
C MET A 101 12.27 2.25 -20.14
N ALA A 102 12.68 1.28 -19.32
CA ALA A 102 11.79 0.67 -18.33
C ALA A 102 11.32 1.69 -17.28
N VAL A 103 12.23 2.55 -16.81
CA VAL A 103 11.90 3.60 -15.83
C VAL A 103 11.03 4.67 -16.46
N ASP A 104 11.35 5.12 -17.67
CA ASP A 104 10.58 6.14 -18.39
C ASP A 104 9.14 5.66 -18.64
N ALA A 105 8.95 4.36 -18.93
CA ALA A 105 7.62 3.75 -19.05
C ALA A 105 6.82 3.82 -17.74
N TRP A 106 7.44 3.53 -16.58
CA TRP A 106 6.79 3.69 -15.28
C TRP A 106 6.51 5.16 -14.97
N VAL A 107 7.44 6.05 -15.28
CA VAL A 107 7.31 7.50 -15.07
C VAL A 107 6.17 8.07 -15.92
N ASN A 108 5.85 7.47 -17.07
CA ASN A 108 4.78 7.94 -17.93
C ASN A 108 3.38 7.87 -17.29
N GLU A 109 3.14 7.02 -16.27
CA GLU A 109 1.86 7.03 -15.54
C GLU A 109 1.60 8.37 -14.82
N LYS A 110 2.61 9.23 -14.66
CA LYS A 110 2.46 10.59 -14.13
C LYS A 110 1.40 11.41 -14.87
N THR A 111 1.15 11.12 -16.16
CA THR A 111 0.13 11.83 -16.95
C THR A 111 -1.29 11.62 -16.41
N PHE A 112 -1.48 10.55 -15.64
CA PHE A 112 -2.77 10.19 -15.04
C PHE A 112 -2.80 10.42 -13.52
N TYR A 113 -1.68 10.84 -12.91
CA TYR A 113 -1.58 10.97 -11.46
C TYR A 113 -1.81 12.41 -11.01
N ASN A 114 -2.68 12.59 -10.03
CA ASN A 114 -2.94 13.87 -9.39
C ASN A 114 -2.18 13.95 -8.06
N HIS A 115 -1.19 14.84 -8.00
CA HIS A 115 -0.38 15.06 -6.81
C HIS A 115 -1.16 15.74 -5.67
N ALA A 116 -2.24 16.45 -5.95
CA ALA A 116 -2.98 17.22 -4.95
C ALA A 116 -3.73 16.33 -3.95
N ASP A 117 -4.30 15.24 -4.43
CA ASP A 117 -5.15 14.33 -3.65
C ASP A 117 -4.63 12.88 -3.67
N ASN A 118 -3.42 12.66 -4.22
CA ASN A 118 -2.80 11.34 -4.35
C ASN A 118 -3.67 10.33 -5.13
N SER A 119 -4.48 10.81 -6.07
CA SER A 119 -5.38 10.00 -6.89
C SER A 119 -4.80 9.68 -8.27
N CYS A 120 -5.40 8.67 -8.91
CA CYS A 120 -5.12 8.31 -10.30
C CYS A 120 -6.40 8.53 -11.12
N ALA A 121 -6.25 8.96 -12.37
CA ALA A 121 -7.37 9.16 -13.27
C ALA A 121 -8.23 7.88 -13.39
N PRO A 122 -9.55 8.00 -13.56
CA PRO A 122 -10.43 6.84 -13.71
C PRO A 122 -9.93 5.90 -14.81
N ASN A 123 -10.00 4.58 -14.56
CA ASN A 123 -9.52 3.51 -15.46
C ASN A 123 -8.01 3.49 -15.74
N HIS A 124 -7.21 4.32 -15.06
CA HIS A 124 -5.75 4.27 -15.13
C HIS A 124 -5.14 3.66 -13.87
N ARG A 125 -3.88 3.24 -13.99
CA ARG A 125 -3.05 2.80 -12.87
C ARG A 125 -1.89 3.79 -12.76
N CYS A 126 -1.55 4.14 -11.52
CA CYS A 126 -0.46 5.06 -11.20
C CYS A 126 0.50 4.45 -10.17
N GLY A 127 0.35 3.16 -9.87
CA GLY A 127 1.08 2.49 -8.81
C GLY A 127 2.58 2.47 -9.09
N VAL A 128 3.00 2.12 -10.30
CA VAL A 128 4.44 2.02 -10.59
C VAL A 128 5.09 3.41 -10.58
N TYR A 129 4.37 4.46 -11.00
CA TYR A 129 4.84 5.83 -10.83
C TYR A 129 4.94 6.27 -9.36
N LYS A 130 3.87 6.07 -8.57
CA LYS A 130 3.85 6.39 -7.13
C LYS A 130 5.03 5.75 -6.39
N GLN A 131 5.40 4.51 -6.75
CA GLN A 131 6.58 3.85 -6.18
C GLN A 131 7.89 4.56 -6.56
N VAL A 132 8.07 4.92 -7.84
CA VAL A 132 9.29 5.63 -8.30
C VAL A 132 9.50 6.92 -7.51
N VAL A 133 8.43 7.69 -7.30
CA VAL A 133 8.47 8.99 -6.60
C VAL A 133 8.15 8.89 -5.11
N TRP A 134 8.15 7.69 -4.52
CA TRP A 134 7.77 7.52 -3.12
C TRP A 134 8.78 8.18 -2.17
N ARG A 135 8.33 9.17 -1.40
CA ARG A 135 9.20 10.00 -0.54
C ARG A 135 9.97 9.19 0.50
N LYS A 136 9.35 8.15 1.06
CA LYS A 136 9.96 7.34 2.13
C LYS A 136 10.91 6.26 1.62
N SER A 137 10.90 5.94 0.32
CA SER A 137 11.86 4.99 -0.25
C SER A 137 13.23 5.67 -0.36
N LEU A 138 14.27 4.99 0.10
CA LEU A 138 15.63 5.52 0.21
C LEU A 138 16.62 4.75 -0.66
N GLU A 139 16.43 3.44 -0.78
CA GLU A 139 17.29 2.53 -1.53
C GLU A 139 16.58 1.94 -2.75
N LEU A 140 17.36 1.67 -3.79
CA LEU A 140 16.94 1.05 -5.05
C LEU A 140 17.89 -0.09 -5.43
N GLY A 141 17.34 -1.18 -5.97
CA GLY A 141 18.14 -2.15 -6.71
C GLY A 141 17.31 -2.85 -7.78
N CYS A 142 17.87 -2.97 -8.98
CA CYS A 142 17.15 -3.43 -10.16
C CYS A 142 17.93 -4.49 -10.93
N ALA A 143 17.21 -5.32 -11.67
CA ALA A 143 17.80 -6.27 -12.61
C ALA A 143 16.87 -6.52 -13.80
N GLN A 144 17.47 -7.02 -14.89
CA GLN A 144 16.75 -7.44 -16.09
C GLN A 144 17.15 -8.87 -16.48
N ALA A 145 16.21 -9.60 -17.09
CA ALA A 145 16.48 -10.85 -17.76
C ALA A 145 15.72 -10.93 -19.08
N THR A 146 16.43 -11.35 -20.13
CA THR A 146 15.84 -11.58 -21.45
C THR A 146 15.54 -13.07 -21.64
N CYS A 147 14.32 -13.37 -22.04
CA CYS A 147 13.88 -14.69 -22.46
C CYS A 147 13.85 -14.77 -23.98
N VAL A 148 14.83 -15.46 -24.55
CA VAL A 148 15.02 -15.55 -26.01
C VAL A 148 13.82 -16.20 -26.70
N LYS A 149 13.30 -17.31 -26.15
CA LYS A 149 12.15 -18.03 -26.74
C LYS A 149 10.89 -17.17 -26.81
N GLN A 150 10.67 -16.35 -25.80
CA GLN A 150 9.50 -15.47 -25.69
C GLN A 150 9.74 -14.09 -26.34
N GLN A 151 10.98 -13.77 -26.70
CA GLN A 151 11.40 -12.43 -27.13
C GLN A 151 10.95 -11.32 -26.17
N VAL A 152 11.00 -11.61 -24.87
CA VAL A 152 10.58 -10.71 -23.78
C VAL A 152 11.76 -10.37 -22.89
N THR A 153 11.87 -9.12 -22.49
CA THR A 153 12.72 -8.67 -21.39
C THR A 153 11.87 -8.37 -20.17
N LEU A 154 12.14 -9.08 -19.07
CA LEU A 154 11.58 -8.81 -17.76
C LEU A 154 12.52 -7.88 -16.99
N THR A 155 12.00 -6.76 -16.52
CA THR A 155 12.68 -5.82 -15.64
C THR A 155 12.02 -5.85 -14.27
N VAL A 156 12.80 -5.91 -13.19
CA VAL A 156 12.31 -5.84 -11.81
C VAL A 156 13.19 -4.88 -11.01
N CYS A 157 12.57 -3.96 -10.29
CA CYS A 157 13.22 -3.06 -9.34
C CYS A 157 12.61 -3.23 -7.94
N PHE A 158 13.46 -3.24 -6.92
CA PHE A 158 13.08 -3.22 -5.51
C PHE A 158 13.44 -1.89 -4.85
N TYR A 159 12.61 -1.49 -3.89
CA TYR A 159 12.70 -0.24 -3.14
C TYR A 159 12.63 -0.52 -1.64
N ASP A 160 13.51 0.13 -0.87
CA ASP A 160 13.51 0.01 0.60
C ASP A 160 13.64 1.39 1.25
N PRO A 161 12.78 1.75 2.24
CA PRO A 161 11.51 1.12 2.58
C PRO A 161 10.53 0.98 1.39
N PRO A 162 9.58 0.01 1.44
CA PRO A 162 8.56 -0.14 0.42
C PRO A 162 7.75 1.15 0.23
N GLY A 163 7.47 1.48 -1.03
CA GLY A 163 6.45 2.48 -1.37
C GLY A 163 5.11 1.81 -1.61
N ASN A 164 4.10 2.62 -1.92
CA ASN A 164 2.74 2.13 -2.15
C ASN A 164 2.22 1.20 -1.04
N ILE A 165 2.65 1.43 0.21
CA ILE A 165 2.11 0.75 1.39
C ILE A 165 0.58 0.94 1.48
N ILE A 166 0.05 1.90 0.71
CA ILE A 166 -1.37 2.28 0.61
C ILE A 166 -2.14 1.50 -0.47
N ASP A 167 -1.52 0.66 -1.34
CA ASP A 167 -2.26 0.07 -2.49
C ASP A 167 -2.30 -1.48 -2.54
N SER A 168 -1.36 -2.24 -1.95
CA SER A 168 -1.41 -3.73 -1.97
C SER A 168 -1.77 -4.39 -0.64
N LEU A 169 -1.58 -3.66 0.46
CA LEU A 169 -1.96 -4.06 1.81
C LEU A 169 -3.01 -3.12 2.36
N THR A 170 -3.79 -2.46 1.50
CA THR A 170 -4.87 -1.59 1.94
C THR A 170 -6.14 -1.97 1.22
N VAL A 171 -7.24 -2.01 1.95
CA VAL A 171 -8.57 -2.23 1.41
C VAL A 171 -9.45 -1.06 1.79
N CYS A 172 -10.47 -0.76 0.99
CA CYS A 172 -11.48 0.21 1.38
C CYS A 172 -12.54 -0.48 2.25
N GLY A 173 -12.74 0.01 3.46
CA GLY A 173 -13.79 -0.46 4.35
C GLY A 173 -14.93 0.55 4.44
N THR A 174 -16.16 0.07 4.38
CA THR A 174 -17.37 0.88 4.61
C THR A 174 -18.25 0.20 5.65
N ILE A 175 -18.55 0.90 6.73
CA ILE A 175 -19.58 0.53 7.69
C ILE A 175 -20.84 1.31 7.34
N ILE A 176 -21.95 0.61 7.15
CA ILE A 176 -23.23 1.20 6.79
C ILE A 176 -24.22 0.95 7.93
N CYS A 177 -24.80 2.01 8.45
CA CYS A 177 -25.73 2.00 9.57
C CYS A 177 -27.11 2.51 9.10
N PRO A 178 -28.05 1.60 8.79
CA PRO A 178 -29.40 1.99 8.42
C PRO A 178 -30.11 2.75 9.55
N VAL A 179 -30.83 3.82 9.24
CA VAL A 179 -31.60 4.57 10.27
C VAL A 179 -32.89 3.83 10.64
N ILE A 180 -33.38 2.93 9.78
CA ILE A 180 -34.56 2.10 10.06
C ILE A 180 -34.33 1.18 11.26
N ASN A 181 -35.30 1.17 12.18
CA ASN A 181 -35.32 0.25 13.32
C ASN A 181 -35.27 -1.22 12.87
N GLY A 182 -34.45 -2.02 13.56
CA GLY A 182 -34.34 -3.46 13.37
C GLY A 182 -33.47 -3.91 12.19
N LYS A 183 -32.92 -3.00 11.38
CA LYS A 183 -31.96 -3.36 10.33
C LYS A 183 -30.54 -3.49 10.88
N PRO A 184 -29.77 -4.51 10.45
CA PRO A 184 -28.42 -4.72 10.91
C PRO A 184 -27.46 -3.66 10.34
N VAL A 185 -26.41 -3.36 11.10
CA VAL A 185 -25.23 -2.65 10.60
C VAL A 185 -24.50 -3.56 9.63
N ARG A 186 -24.00 -2.99 8.54
CA ARG A 186 -23.25 -3.74 7.52
C ARG A 186 -21.78 -3.34 7.53
N LEU A 187 -20.90 -4.32 7.36
CA LEU A 187 -19.48 -4.12 7.11
C LEU A 187 -19.15 -4.60 5.70
N CYS A 188 -18.56 -3.72 4.90
CA CYS A 188 -18.09 -4.01 3.55
C CYS A 188 -16.58 -3.76 3.46
N LEU A 189 -15.82 -4.71 2.89
CA LEU A 189 -14.41 -4.52 2.53
C LEU A 189 -14.25 -4.71 1.02
N GLN A 190 -13.53 -3.81 0.36
CA GLN A 190 -13.27 -3.80 -1.10
C GLN A 190 -11.76 -3.68 -1.35
N GLU A 191 -11.19 -4.34 -2.36
CA GLU A 191 -9.78 -4.13 -2.74
C GLU A 191 -9.50 -2.68 -3.14
N GLY A 192 -10.47 -2.03 -3.77
CA GLY A 192 -10.45 -0.61 -4.07
C GLY A 192 -11.85 -0.02 -3.99
N SER A 193 -11.98 1.31 -4.03
CA SER A 193 -13.29 1.95 -3.86
C SER A 193 -14.32 1.59 -4.94
N GLN A 194 -13.85 1.14 -6.11
CA GLN A 194 -14.67 0.75 -7.26
C GLN A 194 -14.73 -0.77 -7.48
N SER A 195 -14.03 -1.56 -6.67
CA SER A 195 -14.03 -3.01 -6.85
C SER A 195 -15.31 -3.61 -6.27
N SER A 196 -15.66 -4.82 -6.72
CA SER A 196 -16.62 -5.63 -5.98
C SER A 196 -16.12 -5.87 -4.54
N PRO A 197 -17.03 -6.00 -3.57
CA PRO A 197 -16.65 -6.32 -2.20
C PRO A 197 -15.96 -7.68 -2.11
N LEU A 198 -14.85 -7.71 -1.38
CA LEU A 198 -14.24 -8.94 -0.87
C LEU A 198 -15.21 -9.68 0.06
N ILE A 199 -15.89 -8.90 0.90
CA ILE A 199 -16.91 -9.39 1.83
C ILE A 199 -17.92 -8.27 2.13
N LEU A 200 -19.18 -8.68 2.29
CA LEU A 200 -20.27 -7.87 2.85
C LEU A 200 -20.93 -8.69 3.96
N LEU A 201 -20.95 -8.15 5.17
CA LEU A 201 -21.51 -8.80 6.36
C LEU A 201 -22.68 -7.99 6.92
N ASP A 202 -23.79 -8.67 7.21
CA ASP A 202 -24.77 -8.20 8.18
C ASP A 202 -24.26 -8.52 9.59
N LEU A 203 -23.97 -7.49 10.37
CA LEU A 203 -23.52 -7.62 11.75
C LEU A 203 -24.70 -7.86 12.69
N PRO A 204 -24.53 -8.60 13.79
CA PRO A 204 -25.54 -8.78 14.85
C PRO A 204 -25.71 -7.52 15.72
N LEU A 205 -25.72 -6.34 15.09
CA LEU A 205 -25.78 -5.02 15.72
C LEU A 205 -26.78 -4.16 14.96
N ASN A 206 -27.58 -3.36 15.67
CA ASN A 206 -28.33 -2.26 15.07
C ASN A 206 -27.56 -0.94 15.21
N THR A 207 -28.03 0.10 14.53
CA THR A 207 -27.38 1.42 14.51
C THR A 207 -27.23 2.04 15.90
N SER A 208 -28.19 1.84 16.81
CA SER A 208 -28.12 2.34 18.18
C SER A 208 -27.01 1.66 18.98
N ALA A 209 -26.94 0.33 18.92
CA ALA A 209 -25.91 -0.46 19.58
C ALA A 209 -24.51 -0.08 19.06
N PHE A 210 -24.36 0.01 17.75
CA PHE A 210 -23.09 0.40 17.13
C PHE A 210 -22.66 1.83 17.48
N SER A 211 -23.61 2.77 17.53
CA SER A 211 -23.33 4.15 17.95
C SER A 211 -22.83 4.22 19.41
N SER A 212 -23.29 3.31 20.28
CA SER A 212 -22.80 3.21 21.66
C SER A 212 -21.36 2.69 21.71
N LEU A 213 -21.01 1.73 20.85
CA LEU A 213 -19.65 1.18 20.75
C LEU A 213 -18.65 2.25 20.30
N ILE A 214 -19.02 3.06 19.31
CA ILE A 214 -18.14 4.11 18.76
C ILE A 214 -17.73 5.14 19.82
N LYS A 215 -18.60 5.45 20.79
CA LYS A 215 -18.33 6.48 21.80
C LYS A 215 -17.12 6.17 22.69
N HIS A 216 -16.67 4.92 22.76
CA HIS A 216 -15.61 4.47 23.65
C HIS A 216 -14.20 4.53 23.01
N GLY A 217 -14.06 5.12 21.82
CA GLY A 217 -12.77 5.44 21.18
C GLY A 217 -12.06 4.25 20.53
N MET A 218 -12.17 3.03 21.04
CA MET A 218 -11.56 1.84 20.44
C MET A 218 -12.60 0.75 20.14
N ILE A 219 -12.59 0.26 18.90
CA ILE A 219 -13.44 -0.85 18.45
C ILE A 219 -12.57 -1.95 17.85
N ARG A 220 -12.62 -3.13 18.46
CA ARG A 220 -12.03 -4.35 17.97
C ARG A 220 -13.11 -5.37 17.63
N MET A 221 -13.38 -5.56 16.34
CA MET A 221 -14.29 -6.60 15.84
C MET A 221 -13.50 -7.87 15.53
N VAL A 222 -13.94 -9.00 16.06
CA VAL A 222 -13.34 -10.31 15.77
C VAL A 222 -14.43 -11.22 15.23
N PHE A 223 -14.17 -11.86 14.09
CA PHE A 223 -15.05 -12.78 13.41
C PHE A 223 -14.41 -14.17 13.41
N GLU A 224 -15.02 -15.10 14.15
CA GLU A 224 -14.54 -16.48 14.28
C GLU A 224 -15.45 -17.45 13.52
N CYS A 225 -14.85 -18.37 12.76
CA CYS A 225 -15.54 -19.52 12.17
C CYS A 225 -14.80 -20.82 12.50
N LYS A 226 -15.52 -21.95 12.51
CA LYS A 226 -14.92 -23.28 12.64
C LYS A 226 -14.67 -23.88 11.25
N CYS A 227 -13.61 -24.65 11.09
CA CYS A 227 -13.44 -25.54 9.94
C CYS A 227 -14.52 -26.63 9.97
N ASP A 228 -15.30 -26.75 8.90
CA ASP A 228 -16.00 -28.00 8.63
C ASP A 228 -14.95 -29.08 8.30
N SER A 229 -15.23 -30.31 8.71
CA SER A 229 -14.31 -31.46 8.90
C SER A 229 -13.54 -31.95 7.67
N ALA A 230 -13.48 -31.19 6.58
CA ALA A 230 -12.68 -31.47 5.40
C ALA A 230 -11.91 -30.19 5.06
N GLY A 231 -10.58 -30.25 5.12
CA GLY A 231 -9.67 -29.12 4.89
C GLY A 231 -10.09 -28.25 3.71
N SER A 232 -10.87 -27.20 4.00
CA SER A 232 -11.47 -26.38 2.97
C SER A 232 -10.38 -25.52 2.37
N LYS A 233 -10.11 -25.74 1.08
CA LYS A 233 -9.26 -24.87 0.25
C LYS A 233 -9.93 -23.51 -0.04
N GLU A 234 -11.09 -23.26 0.56
CA GLU A 234 -11.91 -22.08 0.35
C GLU A 234 -11.29 -20.85 1.04
N PRO A 235 -11.23 -19.69 0.37
CA PRO A 235 -10.69 -18.46 0.95
C PRO A 235 -11.32 -18.10 2.30
N LEU A 236 -10.54 -17.53 3.22
CA LEU A 236 -11.03 -17.19 4.57
C LEU A 236 -12.33 -16.38 4.54
N LEU A 237 -12.41 -15.35 3.69
CA LEU A 237 -13.56 -14.45 3.62
C LEU A 237 -14.80 -15.08 2.96
N SER A 238 -14.69 -16.21 2.25
CA SER A 238 -15.84 -16.85 1.59
C SER A 238 -16.80 -17.55 2.55
N ASN A 239 -16.40 -17.72 3.82
CA ASN A 239 -17.26 -18.31 4.84
C ASN A 239 -18.62 -17.59 4.95
N PRO A 240 -19.73 -18.34 5.02
CA PRO A 240 -21.08 -17.77 5.00
C PRO A 240 -21.48 -17.11 6.32
N GLN A 241 -20.88 -17.54 7.45
CA GLN A 241 -21.27 -17.11 8.78
C GLN A 241 -20.06 -17.02 9.71
N TRP A 242 -20.15 -16.10 10.67
CA TRP A 242 -19.10 -15.82 11.64
C TRP A 242 -19.71 -15.54 13.00
N VAL A 243 -19.08 -16.03 14.07
CA VAL A 243 -19.35 -15.55 15.42
C VAL A 243 -18.61 -14.23 15.60
N MET A 244 -19.34 -13.15 15.85
CA MET A 244 -18.78 -11.83 16.06
C MET A 244 -18.56 -11.56 17.54
N TYR A 245 -17.37 -11.08 17.87
CA TYR A 245 -17.04 -10.46 19.14
C TYR A 245 -16.68 -8.99 18.91
N CYS A 246 -17.02 -8.13 19.85
CA CYS A 246 -16.63 -6.74 19.86
C CYS A 246 -16.01 -6.40 21.21
N ASN A 247 -14.76 -5.94 21.23
CA ASN A 247 -14.01 -5.63 22.46
C ASN A 247 -14.04 -6.79 23.49
N GLY A 248 -13.99 -8.04 23.00
CA GLY A 248 -14.05 -9.26 23.82
C GLY A 248 -15.45 -9.76 24.16
N LEU A 249 -16.51 -8.97 23.91
CA LEU A 249 -17.89 -9.36 24.16
C LEU A 249 -18.49 -10.08 22.95
N LYS A 250 -19.11 -11.25 23.17
CA LYS A 250 -19.80 -12.00 22.12
C LYS A 250 -21.09 -11.29 21.71
N MET A 251 -21.17 -10.85 20.45
CA MET A 251 -22.32 -10.08 19.93
C MET A 251 -23.36 -10.95 19.25
N GLY A 252 -22.94 -12.05 18.58
CA GLY A 252 -23.86 -12.96 17.89
C GLY A 252 -23.30 -13.46 16.56
N LEU A 253 -24.19 -13.83 15.64
CA LEU A 253 -23.80 -14.31 14.31
C LEU A 253 -23.84 -13.19 13.29
N ALA A 254 -22.69 -12.91 12.67
CA ALA A 254 -22.60 -12.10 11.46
C ALA A 254 -22.76 -13.01 10.23
N ARG A 255 -23.52 -12.55 9.24
CA ARG A 255 -23.84 -13.35 8.04
C ARG A 255 -23.30 -12.67 6.80
N ARG A 256 -22.60 -13.43 5.96
CA ARG A 256 -22.21 -13.01 4.62
C ARG A 256 -23.46 -12.88 3.76
N ARG A 257 -23.50 -11.82 2.97
CA ARG A 257 -24.64 -11.45 2.14
C ARG A 257 -24.17 -11.08 0.74
N GLU A 258 -24.99 -11.38 -0.26
CA GLU A 258 -24.77 -10.88 -1.62
C GLU A 258 -25.19 -9.40 -1.75
N LEU A 259 -24.63 -8.73 -2.75
CA LEU A 259 -25.00 -7.35 -3.06
C LEU A 259 -26.46 -7.30 -3.53
N SER A 260 -27.24 -6.40 -2.94
CA SER A 260 -28.49 -5.95 -3.54
C SER A 260 -28.30 -4.64 -4.30
N TRP A 261 -29.24 -4.29 -5.17
CA TRP A 261 -29.26 -3.01 -5.86
C TRP A 261 -29.11 -1.79 -4.92
N LYS A 262 -29.63 -1.88 -3.68
CA LYS A 262 -29.47 -0.83 -2.67
C LYS A 262 -28.05 -0.74 -2.14
N ASP A 263 -27.39 -1.88 -1.98
CA ASP A 263 -25.99 -1.96 -1.54
C ASP A 263 -25.08 -1.36 -2.61
N GLU A 264 -25.30 -1.71 -3.87
CA GLU A 264 -24.57 -1.15 -5.02
C GLU A 264 -24.72 0.36 -5.09
N TRP A 265 -25.95 0.88 -4.98
CA TRP A 265 -26.20 2.32 -4.97
C TRP A 265 -25.49 3.02 -3.80
N LEU A 266 -25.53 2.45 -2.58
CA LEU A 266 -24.83 3.03 -1.42
C LEU A 266 -23.30 3.05 -1.62
N LEU A 267 -22.73 1.98 -2.18
CA LEU A 267 -21.31 1.92 -2.45
C LEU A 267 -20.91 2.91 -3.55
N GLU A 268 -21.73 3.09 -4.59
CA GLU A 268 -21.50 4.08 -5.64
C GLU A 268 -21.53 5.52 -5.09
N MET A 269 -22.52 5.83 -4.25
CA MET A 269 -22.64 7.16 -3.64
C MET A 269 -21.48 7.49 -2.69
N THR A 270 -20.81 6.47 -2.13
CA THR A 270 -19.64 6.65 -1.25
C THR A 270 -18.30 6.47 -1.97
N ARG A 271 -18.30 6.20 -3.27
CA ARG A 271 -17.12 5.79 -4.05
C ARG A 271 -15.97 6.80 -4.01
N THR A 272 -16.29 8.09 -3.99
CA THR A 272 -15.30 9.20 -3.97
C THR A 272 -14.81 9.54 -2.57
N VAL A 273 -15.40 8.96 -1.53
CA VAL A 273 -15.01 9.22 -0.14
C VAL A 273 -13.82 8.33 0.22
N SER A 274 -12.65 8.96 0.36
CA SER A 274 -11.41 8.30 0.77
C SER A 274 -11.40 7.95 2.26
N ALA A 275 -11.85 8.88 3.09
CA ALA A 275 -11.94 8.76 4.54
C ALA A 275 -13.01 9.73 5.06
N GLY A 276 -13.99 9.25 5.82
CA GLY A 276 -14.98 10.12 6.46
C GLY A 276 -16.26 9.40 6.88
N ALA A 277 -17.09 10.11 7.63
CA ALA A 277 -18.44 9.68 7.97
C ALA A 277 -19.47 10.60 7.33
N GLY A 278 -20.65 10.07 7.01
CA GLY A 278 -21.70 10.86 6.37
C GLY A 278 -23.08 10.23 6.49
N PHE A 279 -24.04 10.89 5.86
CA PHE A 279 -25.43 10.46 5.79
C PHE A 279 -25.92 10.48 4.35
N LEU A 280 -26.53 9.38 3.91
CA LEU A 280 -27.13 9.21 2.60
C LEU A 280 -28.65 9.10 2.76
N PRO A 281 -29.43 10.06 2.24
CA PRO A 281 -30.89 10.00 2.32
C PRO A 281 -31.43 8.89 1.41
N ASP A 282 -32.37 8.09 1.91
CA ASP A 282 -33.07 7.05 1.15
C ASP A 282 -34.58 7.32 1.20
N LYS A 283 -35.20 7.45 0.02
CA LYS A 283 -36.62 7.80 -0.09
C LYS A 283 -37.46 6.61 0.43
N GLY A 284 -38.14 6.83 1.56
CA GLY A 284 -39.04 5.86 2.19
C GLY A 284 -38.44 5.09 3.38
N SER A 285 -37.17 5.30 3.72
CA SER A 285 -36.46 4.50 4.73
C SER A 285 -35.68 5.33 5.76
N GLY A 286 -35.69 6.66 5.64
CA GLY A 286 -35.01 7.55 6.59
C GLY A 286 -33.50 7.61 6.44
N GLY A 287 -32.91 6.88 5.47
CA GLY A 287 -31.51 7.00 5.07
C GLY A 287 -30.53 6.07 5.79
N HIS A 288 -29.25 6.28 5.46
CA HIS A 288 -28.13 5.47 5.93
C HIS A 288 -27.01 6.38 6.42
N LYS A 289 -26.56 6.17 7.66
CA LYS A 289 -25.27 6.70 8.09
C LYS A 289 -24.18 5.77 7.57
N TYR A 290 -23.01 6.31 7.26
CA TYR A 290 -21.86 5.49 6.88
C TYR A 290 -20.57 6.03 7.48
N LEU A 291 -19.61 5.13 7.65
CA LEU A 291 -18.21 5.42 7.92
C LEU A 291 -17.40 4.71 6.85
N ARG A 292 -16.56 5.44 6.13
CA ARG A 292 -15.70 4.90 5.08
C ARG A 292 -14.26 5.29 5.35
N GLY A 293 -13.34 4.37 5.12
CA GLY A 293 -11.92 4.60 5.31
C GLY A 293 -11.06 3.51 4.69
N GLN A 294 -9.75 3.74 4.72
CA GLN A 294 -8.75 2.78 4.27
C GLN A 294 -8.32 1.90 5.43
N PHE A 295 -8.17 0.61 5.19
CA PHE A 295 -7.75 -0.36 6.20
C PHE A 295 -6.46 -1.04 5.75
N GLU A 296 -5.43 -1.00 6.59
CA GLU A 296 -4.23 -1.79 6.42
C GLU A 296 -4.55 -3.26 6.67
N LYS A 297 -4.45 -4.07 5.61
CA LYS A 297 -4.53 -5.53 5.63
C LYS A 297 -3.20 -6.10 6.11
N VAL A 298 -3.22 -6.73 7.28
CA VAL A 298 -2.10 -7.49 7.82
C VAL A 298 -2.33 -8.98 7.55
N PRO A 299 -1.55 -9.60 6.65
CA PRO A 299 -1.63 -11.04 6.45
C PRO A 299 -1.16 -11.77 7.72
N GLY A 300 -1.90 -12.81 8.12
CA GLY A 300 -1.50 -13.67 9.24
C GLY A 300 -0.16 -14.35 8.99
N SER A 301 0.48 -14.83 10.07
CA SER A 301 1.75 -15.57 10.04
C SER A 301 1.60 -16.89 9.26
N GLY A 302 1.72 -16.83 7.93
CA GLY A 302 1.98 -17.97 7.05
C GLY A 302 0.86 -19.00 6.89
N SER A 303 -0.37 -18.72 7.32
CA SER A 303 -1.51 -19.64 7.11
C SER A 303 -2.79 -18.90 6.71
N ASP A 304 -3.58 -19.48 5.79
CA ASP A 304 -4.86 -18.95 5.27
C ASP A 304 -5.98 -18.89 6.34
N HIS A 305 -5.64 -19.08 7.61
CA HIS A 305 -6.57 -19.17 8.73
C HIS A 305 -6.82 -17.83 9.43
N SER A 306 -6.05 -16.77 9.13
CA SER A 306 -6.25 -15.47 9.77
C SER A 306 -5.95 -14.27 8.87
N GLN A 307 -6.75 -13.22 9.01
CA GLN A 307 -6.53 -11.91 8.37
C GLN A 307 -6.96 -10.79 9.32
N ALA A 308 -6.16 -9.73 9.40
CA ALA A 308 -6.46 -8.54 10.19
C ALA A 308 -6.50 -7.30 9.29
N TYR A 309 -7.36 -6.35 9.66
CA TYR A 309 -7.60 -5.10 8.95
C TYR A 309 -7.65 -3.96 9.97
N HIS A 310 -6.73 -3.01 9.89
CA HIS A 310 -6.63 -1.87 10.82
C HIS A 310 -6.97 -0.58 10.09
N LEU A 311 -7.94 0.19 10.60
CA LEU A 311 -8.27 1.49 10.02
C LEU A 311 -7.03 2.39 10.03
N ILE A 312 -6.69 2.92 8.85
CA ILE A 312 -5.63 3.91 8.68
C ILE A 312 -6.27 5.27 8.95
N ASP A 313 -5.84 5.92 10.03
CA ASP A 313 -6.21 7.30 10.35
C ASP A 313 -4.99 8.22 10.13
N PRO A 314 -4.75 8.70 8.90
CA PRO A 314 -3.55 9.46 8.58
C PRO A 314 -3.54 10.87 9.18
N SER A 315 -4.63 11.33 9.80
CA SER A 315 -4.78 12.71 10.29
C SER A 315 -5.42 12.79 11.67
N ASP A 316 -5.48 11.68 12.40
CA ASP A 316 -6.23 11.53 13.67
C ASP A 316 -7.67 12.10 13.57
N SER A 317 -8.24 12.00 12.38
CA SER A 317 -9.49 12.66 12.01
C SER A 317 -10.71 11.87 12.48
N PHE A 318 -10.54 10.58 12.74
CA PHE A 318 -11.59 9.74 13.29
C PHE A 318 -11.55 9.70 14.82
N GLY A 319 -10.37 9.96 15.43
CA GLY A 319 -10.16 9.83 16.88
C GLY A 319 -10.53 8.43 17.38
N GLN A 320 -10.48 7.43 16.49
CA GLN A 320 -11.03 6.11 16.70
C GLN A 320 -10.11 5.03 16.15
N GLU A 321 -9.70 4.13 17.04
CA GLU A 321 -8.96 2.93 16.65
C GLU A 321 -9.95 1.83 16.30
N LEU A 322 -10.13 1.55 15.00
CA LEU A 322 -11.00 0.49 14.51
C LEU A 322 -10.16 -0.63 13.90
N SER A 323 -10.33 -1.84 14.43
CA SER A 323 -9.65 -3.04 13.92
C SER A 323 -10.63 -4.19 13.71
N VAL A 324 -10.47 -4.90 12.61
CA VAL A 324 -11.30 -6.05 12.20
C VAL A 324 -10.41 -7.28 12.00
N PHE A 325 -10.76 -8.38 12.66
CA PHE A 325 -10.03 -9.64 12.60
C PHE A 325 -10.94 -10.76 12.11
N PHE A 326 -10.44 -11.57 11.19
CA PHE A 326 -11.07 -12.81 10.74
C PHE A 326 -10.19 -13.99 11.14
N LEU A 327 -10.79 -14.97 11.82
CA LEU A 327 -10.10 -16.14 12.38
C LEU A 327 -10.89 -17.39 12.02
N ARG A 328 -10.20 -18.37 11.45
CA ARG A 328 -10.70 -19.73 11.20
C ARG A 328 -9.96 -20.68 12.13
N HIS A 329 -10.71 -21.34 13.01
CA HIS A 329 -10.22 -22.40 13.89
C HIS A 329 -10.34 -23.76 13.23
#